data_AF-A0A1G7F0D9-F1
#
_entry.id   AF-A0A1G7F0D9-F1
#
_cell.length_a   1.000
_cell.length_b   1.000
_cell.length_c   1.000
_cell.angle_alpha   90.00
_cell.angle_beta   90.00
_cell.angle_gamma   90.00
#
_symmetry.space_group_name_H-M   'P 1'
#
loop_
_entity.id
_entity.type
_entity.pdbx_description
1 polymer ?
#
loop_
_entity_poly.entity_id
_entity_poly.type
_entity_poly.pdbx_seq_one_letter_code
_entity_poly.pdbx_strand_id
1 'polypeptide(L)'
;MSSVIVPLRALLRRIKFMALFLMMTYAVAYIMGAVSDWIYPVDKYREPHGKAVKVFRWEDGLDKEHMTFTERLRLYYWLGE
;
A
#
# COMPACT_ATOMS: atom_id res chain seq x y z
N MET A 1 26.25 -22.21 22.70
CA MET A 1 25.24 -22.52 21.66
C MET A 1 23.98 -22.97 22.38
N SER A 2 23.04 -22.06 22.62
CA SER A 2 21.84 -22.31 23.44
C SER A 2 20.75 -22.96 22.58
N SER A 3 20.67 -24.29 22.62
CA SER A 3 19.57 -25.02 21.98
C SER A 3 18.27 -24.77 22.74
N VAL A 4 17.40 -23.96 22.17
CA VAL A 4 16.06 -23.70 22.71
C VAL A 4 15.17 -24.90 22.39
N ILE A 5 14.85 -25.68 23.41
CA ILE A 5 13.88 -26.79 23.31
C ILE A 5 12.48 -26.18 23.49
N VAL A 6 11.82 -25.86 22.38
CA VAL A 6 10.46 -25.31 22.40
C VAL A 6 9.46 -26.45 22.59
N PRO A 7 8.63 -26.45 23.65
CA PRO A 7 7.61 -27.47 23.80
C PRO A 7 6.57 -27.32 22.69
N LEU A 8 6.26 -28.42 21.98
CA LEU A 8 5.35 -28.44 20.82
C LEU A 8 4.00 -27.77 21.11
N ARG A 9 3.47 -27.94 22.33
CA ARG A 9 2.26 -27.25 22.82
C ARG A 9 2.33 -25.72 22.80
N ALA A 10 3.50 -25.13 23.05
CA ALA A 10 3.69 -23.69 22.98
C ALA A 10 3.79 -23.20 21.52
N LEU A 11 4.38 -24.00 20.63
CA LEU A 11 4.43 -23.72 19.20
C LEU A 11 3.03 -23.77 18.57
N LEU A 12 2.23 -24.79 18.90
CA LEU A 12 0.84 -24.92 18.42
C LEU A 12 -0.03 -23.73 18.83
N ARG A 13 0.14 -23.20 20.05
CA ARG A 13 -0.55 -21.97 20.47
C ARG A 13 -0.19 -20.78 19.59
N ARG A 14 1.10 -20.61 19.26
CA ARG A 14 1.57 -19.52 18.38
C ARG A 14 1.07 -19.69 16.94
N ILE A 15 1.09 -20.91 16.42
CA ILE A 15 0.57 -21.22 15.08
C ILE A 15 -0.91 -20.90 14.99
N LYS A 16 -1.71 -21.17 16.03
CA LYS A 16 -3.14 -20.78 16.04
C LYS A 16 -3.34 -19.28 15.83
N PHE A 17 -2.56 -18.46 16.53
CA PHE A 17 -2.63 -17.01 16.38
C PHE A 17 -2.11 -16.54 15.02
N MET A 18 -1.04 -17.13 14.50
CA MET A 18 -0.55 -16.84 13.15
C MET A 18 -1.58 -17.22 12.09
N ALA A 19 -2.22 -18.37 12.20
CA ALA A 19 -3.26 -18.82 11.28
C ALA A 19 -4.47 -17.90 11.32
N LEU A 20 -4.92 -17.48 12.51
CA LEU A 20 -5.99 -16.50 12.68
C LEU A 20 -5.63 -15.15 12.05
N PHE A 21 -4.40 -14.67 12.29
CA PHE A 21 -3.92 -13.43 11.69
C PHE A 21 -3.93 -13.52 10.17
N LEU A 22 -3.37 -14.59 9.60
CA LEU A 22 -3.35 -14.81 8.15
C LEU A 22 -4.76 -14.85 7.57
N MET A 23 -5.66 -15.60 8.21
CA MET A 23 -7.06 -15.69 7.81
C MET A 23 -7.72 -14.30 7.79
N MET A 24 -7.46 -13.48 8.80
CA MET A 24 -7.99 -12.13 8.89
C MET A 24 -7.38 -11.19 7.84
N THR A 25 -6.08 -11.30 7.56
CA THR A 25 -5.41 -10.57 6.48
C THR A 25 -6.03 -10.91 5.12
N TYR A 26 -6.25 -12.20 4.84
CA TYR A 26 -6.91 -12.62 3.61
C TYR A 26 -8.35 -12.14 3.53
N ALA A 27 -9.10 -12.19 4.64
CA ALA A 27 -10.46 -11.67 4.68
C ALA A 27 -10.51 -10.18 4.34
N VAL A 28 -9.64 -9.37 4.95
CA VAL A 28 -9.56 -7.93 4.66
C VAL A 28 -9.13 -7.67 3.21
N ALA A 29 -8.13 -8.38 2.71
CA ALA A 29 -7.68 -8.25 1.32
C ALA A 29 -8.80 -8.60 0.33
N TYR A 30 -9.57 -9.66 0.62
CA TYR A 30 -10.71 -10.05 -0.20
C TYR A 30 -11.84 -9.02 -0.16
N ILE A 31 -12.15 -8.48 1.03
CA ILE A 31 -13.13 -7.39 1.17
C ILE A 31 -12.67 -6.15 0.39
N MET A 32 -11.39 -5.76 0.50
CA MET A 32 -10.85 -4.65 -0.28
C MET A 32 -10.93 -4.91 -1.79
N GLY A 33 -10.62 -6.13 -2.24
CA GLY A 33 -10.79 -6.54 -3.64
C GLY A 33 -12.23 -6.44 -4.10
N ALA A 34 -13.17 -7.02 -3.34
CA ALA A 34 -14.59 -6.96 -3.65
C ALA A 34 -15.13 -5.52 -3.65
N VAL A 35 -14.67 -4.67 -2.75
CA VAL A 35 -15.00 -3.24 -2.71
C VAL A 35 -14.39 -2.52 -3.92
N SER A 36 -13.15 -2.83 -4.30
CA SER A 36 -12.52 -2.27 -5.51
C SER A 36 -13.29 -2.66 -6.76
N ASP A 37 -13.68 -3.92 -6.89
CA ASP A 37 -14.48 -4.44 -8.02
C ASP A 37 -15.90 -3.84 -8.02
N TRP A 38 -16.44 -3.49 -6.85
CA TRP A 38 -17.72 -2.81 -6.73
C TRP A 38 -17.64 -1.33 -7.11
N ILE A 39 -16.53 -0.65 -6.75
CA ILE A 39 -16.32 0.78 -7.03
C ILE A 39 -15.85 1.00 -8.49
N TYR A 40 -15.12 0.06 -9.09
CA TYR A 40 -14.71 0.12 -10.49
C TYR A 40 -15.71 -0.65 -11.38
N PRO A 41 -16.60 0.04 -12.11
CA PRO A 41 -17.35 -0.63 -13.16
C PRO A 41 -16.36 -1.02 -14.27
N VAL A 42 -16.19 -2.33 -14.47
CA VAL A 42 -15.84 -3.03 -15.72
C VAL A 42 -15.30 -2.12 -16.85
N ASP A 43 -14.07 -1.60 -16.71
CA ASP A 43 -13.30 -1.15 -17.87
C ASP A 43 -11.93 -1.81 -17.85
N LYS A 44 -11.99 -3.11 -18.14
CA LYS A 44 -10.92 -4.11 -18.05
C LYS A 44 -9.85 -3.96 -19.15
N TYR A 45 -9.86 -2.87 -19.93
CA TYR A 45 -8.98 -2.68 -21.07
C TYR A 45 -8.43 -1.25 -21.22
N ARG A 46 -8.18 -0.55 -20.11
CA ARG A 46 -7.22 0.57 -20.19
C ARG A 46 -5.84 0.01 -19.93
N GLU A 47 -5.01 0.01 -20.97
CA GLU A 47 -3.57 -0.21 -20.90
C GLU A 47 -3.00 0.42 -19.63
N PRO A 48 -2.02 -0.19 -18.94
CA PRO A 48 -1.40 0.44 -17.80
C PRO A 48 -0.69 1.70 -18.30
N HIS A 49 -1.40 2.83 -18.32
CA HIS A 49 -0.82 4.15 -18.30
C HIS A 49 -0.24 4.44 -16.89
N GLY A 50 0.22 3.40 -16.19
CA GLY A 50 1.41 3.47 -15.36
C GLY A 50 2.65 3.69 -16.23
N LYS A 51 2.61 4.70 -17.11
CA LYS A 51 3.79 5.46 -17.38
C LYS A 51 4.04 6.17 -16.04
N ALA A 52 4.74 5.49 -15.14
CA ALA A 52 5.60 6.13 -14.18
C ALA A 52 6.66 6.88 -15.01
N VAL A 53 6.22 7.86 -15.80
CA VAL A 53 7.07 8.97 -16.14
C VAL A 53 7.25 9.60 -14.79
N LYS A 54 8.37 9.25 -14.17
CA LYS A 54 9.04 10.14 -13.27
C LYS A 54 9.29 11.39 -14.13
N VAL A 55 8.28 12.26 -14.21
CA VAL A 55 8.39 13.54 -14.89
C VAL A 55 9.27 14.33 -13.93
N PHE A 56 10.58 14.13 -14.05
CA PHE A 56 11.53 15.17 -13.69
C PHE A 56 11.21 16.33 -14.63
N ARG A 57 10.21 17.10 -14.23
CA ARG A 57 9.91 18.39 -14.83
C ARG A 57 11.01 19.31 -14.34
N TRP A 58 12.15 19.24 -15.00
CA TRP A 58 13.00 20.40 -15.21
C TRP A 58 12.20 21.38 -16.08
N GLU A 59 11.14 21.98 -15.54
CA GLU A 59 10.73 23.30 -16.00
C GLU A 59 11.52 24.27 -15.13
N ASP A 60 12.70 24.56 -15.67
CA ASP A 60 13.31 25.87 -15.70
C ASP A 60 12.38 27.00 -15.19
N GLY A 61 12.70 27.48 -13.99
CA GLY A 61 13.06 28.88 -13.85
C GLY A 61 12.02 29.96 -13.56
N LEU A 62 10.70 29.72 -13.48
CA LEU A 62 9.76 30.87 -13.48
C LEU A 62 8.51 30.80 -12.58
N ASP A 63 8.53 30.22 -11.37
CA ASP A 63 7.43 30.49 -10.38
C ASP A 63 7.72 30.05 -8.92
N LYS A 64 8.99 30.09 -8.49
CA LYS A 64 9.38 29.62 -7.15
C LYS A 64 9.00 30.55 -5.98
N GLU A 65 8.35 31.69 -6.23
CA GLU A 65 8.15 32.72 -5.20
C GLU A 65 6.78 32.66 -4.52
N HIS A 66 5.82 31.86 -5.01
CA HIS A 66 4.44 31.90 -4.50
C HIS A 66 3.85 30.56 -4.02
N MET A 67 4.54 29.43 -4.15
CA MET A 67 4.03 28.18 -3.57
C MET A 67 4.36 28.12 -2.08
N THR A 68 3.31 28.21 -1.27
CA THR A 68 3.43 28.13 0.19
C THR A 68 3.84 26.70 0.58
N PHE A 69 4.72 26.54 1.56
CA PHE A 69 5.22 25.21 2.01
C PHE A 69 4.10 24.19 2.26
N THR A 70 2.94 24.67 2.73
CA THR A 70 1.71 23.89 2.96
C THR A 70 1.14 23.28 1.68
N GLU A 71 1.22 23.96 0.54
CA GLU A 71 0.72 23.47 -0.75
C GLU A 71 1.59 22.31 -1.25
N ARG A 72 2.90 22.40 -1.03
CA ARG A 72 3.84 21.32 -1.31
C ARG A 72 3.57 20.09 -0.44
N LEU A 73 3.30 20.28 0.86
CA LEU A 73 2.94 19.18 1.76
C LEU A 73 1.61 18.52 1.36
N ARG A 74 0.61 19.32 1.01
CA ARG A 74 -0.68 18.81 0.54
C ARG A 74 -0.53 17.99 -0.73
N LEU A 75 0.29 18.46 -1.66
CA LEU A 75 0.58 17.75 -2.89
C LEU A 75 1.28 16.42 -2.61
N TYR A 76 2.26 16.41 -1.71
CA TYR A 76 2.96 15.19 -1.27
C TYR A 76 2.00 14.13 -0.73
N TYR A 77 1.13 14.50 0.22
CA TYR A 77 0.15 13.58 0.80
C TYR A 77 -0.94 13.14 -0.17
N TRP A 78 -1.24 13.95 -1.19
CA TRP A 78 -2.27 13.65 -2.18
C TRP A 78 -1.76 12.80 -3.34
N LEU A 79 -0.52 13.01 -3.79
CA LEU A 79 0.12 12.25 -4.86
C LEU A 79 0.68 10.91 -4.37
N GLY A 80 0.97 10.78 -3.07
CA GLY A 80 1.36 9.53 -2.42
C GLY A 80 2.82 9.14 -2.67
N GLU A 81 3.76 9.98 -2.25
CA GLU A 81 5.15 9.55 -1.96
C GLU A 81 5.27 8.95 -0.56
#